data_AF-A0AAU7MBP9-F1
#
_entry.id   AF-A0AAU7MBP9-F1
#
_cell.length_a   1.000
_cell.length_b   1.000
_cell.length_c   1.000
_cell.angle_alpha   90.00
_cell.angle_beta   90.00
_cell.angle_gamma   90.00
#
_symmetry.space_group_name_H-M   'P 1'
#
loop_
_entity.id
_entity.type
_entity.pdbx_description
1 polymer ?
#
loop_
_entity_poly.entity_id
_entity_poly.type
_entity_poly.pdbx_seq_one_letter_code
_entity_poly.pdbx_strand_id
1 'polypeptide(L)'
;MSDSPPKDDGWQQVLDALHTAGGVAGRDAARWWAQYTFGGRAAGDVSETARRVLDGLDDGDPAVTDGLPFADRDIAAEDRDRYAAHAPHGAPAWDEVTAYQREQTRWAWCDGFDKAAEAEAGRRCRIVLHPGGDDRDVRHLHPDQICLGGPGVFAEDWAWTPNAEGILRIPVGFAGTLVDAWNGWAVFACTRQVAEAIVADHQAARDRYRRQLAADGITGERLQRMVEESLARLRFDGDVIVADETLVHDDPEAVERISPDADGRYTVMGRAWTWTAVHPYDCDRIAGDLPDPPPAQT
;
A
#
# COMPACT_ATOMS: atom_id res chain seq x y z
N MET A 1 19.62 21.68 52.61
CA MET A 1 18.66 21.71 51.49
C MET A 1 19.18 22.70 50.47
N SER A 2 20.00 22.20 49.54
CA SER A 2 20.30 22.91 48.29
C SER A 2 19.53 22.16 47.22
N ASP A 3 18.56 22.82 46.64
CA ASP A 3 17.72 22.30 45.56
C ASP A 3 18.53 22.11 44.27
N SER A 4 18.19 21.02 43.59
CA SER A 4 18.66 20.54 42.28
C SER A 4 18.39 21.53 41.12
N PRO A 5 19.07 21.38 39.96
CA PRO A 5 18.99 22.33 38.85
C PRO A 5 17.68 22.19 38.07
N PRO A 6 16.86 23.27 37.92
CA PRO A 6 15.61 23.22 37.16
C PRO A 6 15.71 24.02 35.85
N LYS A 7 16.80 23.87 35.07
CA LYS A 7 17.02 24.63 33.82
C LYS A 7 16.93 23.81 32.54
N ASP A 8 17.11 22.50 32.60
CA ASP A 8 17.18 21.67 31.38
C ASP A 8 15.79 21.38 30.79
N ASP A 9 14.77 21.19 31.65
CA ASP A 9 13.39 20.91 31.22
C ASP A 9 12.76 22.07 30.44
N GLY A 10 13.07 23.32 30.84
CA GLY A 10 12.52 24.52 30.19
C GLY A 10 13.12 24.76 28.80
N TRP A 11 14.39 24.42 28.61
CA TRP A 11 15.02 24.53 27.29
C TRP A 11 14.59 23.41 26.35
N GLN A 12 14.45 22.18 26.86
CA GLN A 12 13.94 21.07 26.06
C GLN A 12 12.52 21.37 25.53
N GLN A 13 11.65 21.98 26.34
CA GLN A 13 10.32 22.42 25.87
C GLN A 13 10.38 23.41 24.70
N VAL A 14 11.37 24.29 24.66
CA VAL A 14 11.59 25.20 23.52
C VAL A 14 11.96 24.40 22.26
N LEU A 15 12.88 23.44 22.39
CA LEU A 15 13.30 22.59 21.28
C LEU A 15 12.14 21.73 20.77
N ASP A 16 11.36 21.13 21.65
CA ASP A 16 10.18 20.32 21.29
C ASP A 16 9.11 21.16 20.57
N ALA A 17 8.88 22.40 21.03
CA ALA A 17 7.94 23.32 20.38
C ALA A 17 8.41 23.70 18.97
N LEU A 18 9.70 23.97 18.79
CA LEU A 18 10.28 24.27 17.48
C LEU A 18 10.30 23.06 16.55
N HIS A 19 10.64 21.89 17.06
CA HIS A 19 10.55 20.63 16.30
C HIS A 19 9.11 20.37 15.85
N THR A 20 8.13 20.59 16.73
CA THR A 20 6.70 20.46 16.39
C THR A 20 6.28 21.47 15.31
N ALA A 21 6.71 22.72 15.43
CA ALA A 21 6.44 23.77 14.44
C ALA A 21 7.08 23.48 13.08
N GLY A 22 8.35 23.05 13.08
CA GLY A 22 9.03 22.55 11.90
C GLY A 22 8.25 21.41 11.26
N GLY A 23 7.75 20.47 12.06
CA GLY A 23 6.91 19.39 11.58
C GLY A 23 5.59 19.82 10.94
N VAL A 24 4.96 20.91 11.41
CA VAL A 24 3.78 21.49 10.74
C VAL A 24 4.18 22.05 9.37
N ALA A 25 5.25 22.85 9.31
CA ALA A 25 5.72 23.45 8.07
C ALA A 25 6.16 22.39 7.05
N GLY A 26 6.85 21.33 7.48
CA GLY A 26 7.28 20.22 6.63
C GLY A 26 6.11 19.49 5.98
N ARG A 27 5.04 19.19 6.75
CA ARG A 27 3.81 18.60 6.18
C ARG A 27 3.16 19.51 5.13
N ASP A 28 3.09 20.81 5.40
CA ASP A 28 2.48 21.75 4.44
C ASP A 28 3.33 21.89 3.17
N ALA A 29 4.65 21.88 3.30
CA ALA A 29 5.57 21.85 2.17
C ALA A 29 5.42 20.56 1.33
N ALA A 30 5.33 19.39 1.98
CA ALA A 30 5.09 18.11 1.31
C ALA A 30 3.73 18.06 0.59
N ARG A 31 2.68 18.68 1.14
CA ARG A 31 1.38 18.80 0.45
C ARG A 31 1.47 19.64 -0.81
N TRP A 32 2.18 20.75 -0.75
CA TRP A 32 2.45 21.60 -1.91
C TRP A 32 3.29 20.87 -2.96
N TRP A 33 4.34 20.18 -2.54
CA TRP A 33 5.14 19.32 -3.39
C TRP A 33 4.28 18.26 -4.09
N ALA A 34 3.39 17.58 -3.36
CA ALA A 34 2.50 16.57 -3.93
C ALA A 34 1.56 17.18 -4.98
N GLN A 35 1.04 18.38 -4.73
CA GLN A 35 0.22 19.09 -5.72
C GLN A 35 1.00 19.41 -7.00
N TYR A 36 2.27 19.81 -6.89
CA TYR A 36 3.11 20.09 -8.06
C TYR A 36 3.56 18.82 -8.79
N THR A 37 3.89 17.78 -8.03
CA THR A 37 4.42 16.51 -8.55
C THR A 37 3.33 15.68 -9.20
N PHE A 38 2.12 15.66 -8.64
CA PHE A 38 1.00 14.85 -9.15
C PHE A 38 -0.04 15.66 -9.92
N GLY A 39 -0.17 16.97 -9.67
CA GLY A 39 -1.20 17.80 -10.27
C GLY A 39 -1.02 17.97 -11.78
N GLY A 40 -2.12 17.79 -12.53
CA GLY A 40 -2.17 18.01 -13.98
C GLY A 40 -1.47 16.94 -14.84
N ARG A 41 -1.00 15.85 -14.23
CA ARG A 41 -0.38 14.71 -14.93
C ARG A 41 -1.39 13.59 -15.20
N ALA A 42 -1.09 12.73 -16.18
CA ALA A 42 -1.87 11.53 -16.43
C ALA A 42 -1.74 10.54 -15.24
N ALA A 43 -2.78 9.76 -14.96
CA ALA A 43 -2.81 8.83 -13.82
C ALA A 43 -1.66 7.81 -13.85
N GLY A 44 -1.24 7.36 -15.03
CA GLY A 44 -0.11 6.46 -15.22
C GLY A 44 1.22 7.06 -14.77
N ASP A 45 1.51 8.29 -15.20
CA ASP A 45 2.72 9.02 -14.81
C ASP A 45 2.78 9.28 -13.29
N VAL A 46 1.61 9.54 -12.69
CA VAL A 46 1.46 9.78 -11.25
C VAL A 46 1.76 8.52 -10.44
N SER A 47 1.25 7.36 -10.87
CA SER A 47 1.46 6.08 -10.19
C SER A 47 2.92 5.62 -10.28
N GLU A 48 3.55 5.75 -11.45
CA GLU A 48 4.97 5.42 -11.61
C GLU A 48 5.86 6.34 -10.75
N THR A 49 5.57 7.64 -10.74
CA THR A 49 6.30 8.60 -9.90
C THR A 49 6.14 8.28 -8.42
N ALA A 50 4.92 7.95 -7.96
CA ALA A 50 4.67 7.61 -6.57
C ALA A 50 5.40 6.33 -6.13
N ARG A 51 5.46 5.29 -6.98
CA ARG A 51 6.24 4.07 -6.67
C ARG A 51 7.72 4.38 -6.51
N ARG A 52 8.30 5.08 -7.48
CA ARG A 52 9.72 5.46 -7.44
C ARG A 52 10.08 6.25 -6.18
N VAL A 53 9.21 7.16 -5.75
CA VAL A 53 9.42 7.94 -4.52
C VAL A 53 9.34 7.03 -3.28
N LEU A 54 8.37 6.11 -3.19
CA LEU A 54 8.30 5.19 -2.05
C LEU A 54 9.51 4.26 -1.98
N ASP A 55 9.89 3.67 -3.10
CA ASP A 55 11.05 2.77 -3.17
C ASP A 55 12.33 3.51 -2.76
N GLY A 56 12.53 4.73 -3.28
CA GLY A 56 13.69 5.55 -2.92
C GLY A 56 13.68 6.05 -1.47
N LEU A 57 12.51 6.28 -0.88
CA LEU A 57 12.40 6.58 0.55
C LEU A 57 12.81 5.38 1.42
N ASP A 58 12.43 4.17 1.01
CA ASP A 58 12.77 2.94 1.74
C ASP A 58 14.26 2.60 1.64
N ASP A 59 14.87 2.83 0.48
CA ASP A 59 16.29 2.59 0.26
C ASP A 59 17.18 3.72 0.82
N GLY A 60 16.58 4.84 1.23
CA GLY A 60 17.30 6.06 1.59
C GLY A 60 18.08 6.64 0.40
N ASP A 61 17.54 6.52 -0.82
CA ASP A 61 18.16 7.00 -2.06
C ASP A 61 18.29 8.53 -2.05
N PRO A 62 19.53 9.07 -2.04
CA PRO A 62 19.77 10.50 -2.08
C PRO A 62 19.08 11.20 -3.25
N ALA A 63 18.96 10.55 -4.40
CA ALA A 63 18.32 11.14 -5.58
C ALA A 63 16.82 11.42 -5.35
N VAL A 64 16.18 10.62 -4.50
CA VAL A 64 14.78 10.82 -4.12
C VAL A 64 14.68 11.78 -2.94
N THR A 65 15.49 11.60 -1.89
CA THR A 65 15.42 12.47 -0.70
C THR A 65 15.81 13.92 -1.01
N ASP A 66 16.78 14.15 -1.90
CA ASP A 66 17.18 15.48 -2.35
C ASP A 66 16.11 16.17 -3.21
N GLY A 67 15.17 15.40 -3.76
CA GLY A 67 14.03 15.88 -4.53
C GLY A 67 12.81 16.27 -3.69
N LEU A 68 12.84 16.00 -2.37
CA LEU A 68 11.77 16.35 -1.44
C LEU A 68 11.98 17.74 -0.85
N PRO A 69 10.92 18.38 -0.31
CA PRO A 69 11.08 19.60 0.45
C PRO A 69 12.01 19.37 1.65
N PHE A 70 13.05 20.19 1.77
CA PHE A 70 13.99 20.17 2.88
C PHE A 70 14.16 21.57 3.47
N ALA A 71 14.54 21.63 4.74
CA ALA A 71 14.89 22.87 5.41
C ALA A 71 16.35 23.24 5.14
N ASP A 72 16.59 24.39 4.51
CA ASP A 72 17.95 24.93 4.38
C ASP A 72 18.49 25.37 5.77
N ARG A 73 19.53 24.68 6.23
CA ARG A 73 20.15 24.86 7.55
C ARG A 73 21.12 26.05 7.59
N ASP A 74 21.47 26.62 6.44
CA ASP A 74 22.40 27.73 6.34
C ASP A 74 21.67 29.10 6.36
N ILE A 75 20.34 29.11 6.21
CA ILE A 75 19.51 30.33 6.25
C ILE A 75 19.24 30.75 7.70
N ALA A 76 20.24 31.37 8.33
CA ALA A 76 20.14 31.91 9.69
C ALA A 76 19.17 33.10 9.84
N ALA A 77 18.77 33.74 8.73
CA ALA A 77 17.98 34.97 8.75
C ALA A 77 16.57 34.79 9.35
N GLU A 78 16.04 33.56 9.30
CA GLU A 78 14.67 33.25 9.75
C GLU A 78 14.62 32.70 11.19
N ASP A 79 15.77 32.37 11.80
CA ASP A 79 15.82 31.70 13.11
C ASP A 79 15.12 32.53 14.20
N ARG A 80 15.33 33.85 14.18
CA ARG A 80 14.71 34.78 15.14
C ARG A 80 13.19 34.78 15.04
N ASP A 81 12.67 34.82 13.82
CA ASP A 81 11.23 34.92 13.56
C ASP A 81 10.54 33.60 13.90
N ARG A 82 11.15 32.46 13.52
CA ARG A 82 10.67 31.12 13.90
C ARG A 82 10.66 30.93 15.42
N TYR A 83 11.74 31.35 16.10
CA TYR A 83 11.79 31.31 17.57
C TYR A 83 10.70 32.18 18.19
N ALA A 84 10.55 33.43 17.76
CA ALA A 84 9.54 34.34 18.30
C ALA A 84 8.10 33.84 18.08
N ALA A 85 7.85 33.16 16.97
CA ALA A 85 6.52 32.62 16.64
C ALA A 85 6.15 31.36 17.44
N HIS A 86 7.13 30.55 17.85
CA HIS A 86 6.87 29.19 18.35
C HIS A 86 7.43 28.89 19.75
N ALA A 87 8.32 29.73 20.27
CA ALA A 87 8.83 29.53 21.63
C ALA A 87 7.67 29.63 22.66
N PRO A 88 7.60 28.72 23.63
CA PRO A 88 6.55 28.72 24.64
C PRO A 88 6.62 29.97 25.53
N HIS A 89 5.49 30.29 26.17
CA HIS A 89 5.44 31.41 27.10
C HIS A 89 6.41 31.19 28.26
N GLY A 90 7.24 32.20 28.56
CA GLY A 90 8.30 32.10 29.57
C GLY A 90 9.66 31.63 29.04
N ALA A 91 9.78 31.34 27.74
CA ALA A 91 11.08 31.13 27.11
C ALA A 91 11.93 32.42 27.14
N PRO A 92 13.27 32.31 27.19
CA PRO A 92 14.16 33.47 27.11
C PRO A 92 13.91 34.30 25.86
N ALA A 93 14.12 35.62 25.94
CA ALA A 93 14.08 36.45 24.74
C ALA A 93 15.20 36.04 23.79
N TRP A 94 14.99 36.15 22.47
CA TRP A 94 15.99 35.75 21.46
C TRP A 94 17.39 36.35 21.69
N ASP A 95 17.43 37.60 22.15
CA ASP A 95 18.67 38.33 22.42
C ASP A 95 19.42 37.78 23.67
N GLU A 96 18.74 36.99 24.51
CA GLU A 96 19.27 36.30 25.69
C GLU A 96 19.70 34.85 25.38
N VAL A 97 19.28 34.30 24.22
CA VAL A 97 19.64 32.96 23.76
C VAL A 97 21.10 32.94 23.29
N THR A 98 21.89 32.01 23.81
CA THR A 98 23.31 31.87 23.45
C THR A 98 23.48 31.36 22.01
N ALA A 99 24.67 31.54 21.41
CA ALA A 99 24.95 31.04 20.07
C ALA A 99 24.71 29.52 19.93
N TYR A 100 25.13 28.74 20.93
CA TYR A 100 24.90 27.28 20.96
C TYR A 100 23.41 26.94 21.00
N GLN A 101 22.64 27.64 21.83
CA GLN A 101 21.20 27.45 21.89
C GLN A 101 20.49 27.85 20.59
N ARG A 102 20.95 28.91 19.91
CA ARG A 102 20.42 29.29 18.59
C ARG A 102 20.64 28.18 17.55
N GLU A 103 21.82 27.58 17.55
CA GLU A 103 22.11 26.41 16.73
C GLU A 103 21.17 25.24 17.07
N GLN A 104 20.96 24.93 18.36
CA GLN A 104 20.00 23.89 18.78
C GLN A 104 18.57 24.18 18.31
N THR A 105 18.11 25.43 18.40
CA THR A 105 16.77 25.81 17.92
C THR A 105 16.61 25.60 16.42
N ARG A 106 17.66 25.89 15.64
CA ARG A 106 17.68 25.65 14.20
C ARG A 106 17.61 24.16 13.89
N TRP A 107 18.47 23.36 14.52
CA TRP A 107 18.49 21.91 14.34
C TRP A 107 17.16 21.28 14.71
N ALA A 108 16.56 21.67 15.84
CA ALA A 108 15.26 21.15 16.26
C ALA A 108 14.17 21.43 15.22
N TRP A 109 14.11 22.66 14.70
CA TRP A 109 13.13 23.02 13.67
C TRP A 109 13.38 22.29 12.33
N CYS A 110 14.64 22.25 11.85
CA CYS A 110 14.99 21.58 10.60
C CYS A 110 14.75 20.07 10.67
N ASP A 111 15.14 19.42 11.77
CA ASP A 111 14.88 17.98 11.97
C ASP A 111 13.38 17.66 11.96
N GLY A 112 12.59 18.48 12.65
CA GLY A 112 11.13 18.35 12.64
C GLY A 112 10.53 18.56 11.25
N PHE A 113 11.03 19.54 10.50
CA PHE A 113 10.63 19.81 9.12
C PHE A 113 10.95 18.63 8.20
N ASP A 114 12.21 18.22 8.13
CA ASP A 114 12.70 17.21 7.19
C ASP A 114 11.97 15.88 7.41
N LYS A 115 11.89 15.41 8.67
CA LYS A 115 11.16 14.17 9.02
C LYS A 115 9.69 14.22 8.66
N ALA A 116 9.03 15.34 8.92
CA ALA A 116 7.60 15.47 8.66
C ALA A 116 7.29 15.63 7.16
N ALA A 117 8.19 16.27 6.40
CA ALA A 117 8.08 16.40 4.96
C ALA A 117 8.24 15.04 4.29
N GLU A 118 9.25 14.26 4.68
CA GLU A 118 9.48 12.90 4.21
C GLU A 118 8.28 11.98 4.50
N ALA A 119 7.80 11.96 5.75
CA ALA A 119 6.68 11.15 6.16
C ALA A 119 5.37 11.50 5.42
N GLU A 120 5.07 12.79 5.22
CA GLU A 120 3.89 13.23 4.47
C GLU A 120 4.06 12.97 2.96
N ALA A 121 5.25 13.11 2.39
CA ALA A 121 5.51 12.75 0.99
C ALA A 121 5.24 11.25 0.77
N GLY A 122 5.77 10.39 1.65
CA GLY A 122 5.47 8.96 1.64
C GLY A 122 3.97 8.67 1.80
N ARG A 123 3.30 9.32 2.75
CA ARG A 123 1.84 9.21 2.93
C ARG A 123 1.06 9.58 1.65
N ARG A 124 1.46 10.64 0.95
CA ARG A 124 0.81 11.07 -0.30
C ARG A 124 1.01 10.06 -1.43
N CYS A 125 2.21 9.50 -1.55
CA CYS A 125 2.47 8.43 -2.52
C CYS A 125 1.62 7.20 -2.23
N ARG A 126 1.47 6.81 -0.96
CA ARG A 126 0.59 5.70 -0.56
C ARG A 126 -0.86 5.95 -0.93
N ILE A 127 -1.41 7.14 -0.66
CA ILE A 127 -2.79 7.50 -1.06
C ILE A 127 -3.00 7.37 -2.57
N VAL A 128 -2.01 7.81 -3.36
CA VAL A 128 -2.06 7.72 -4.82
C VAL A 128 -2.09 6.28 -5.30
N LEU A 129 -1.29 5.40 -4.67
CA LEU A 129 -1.15 4.01 -5.07
C LEU A 129 -2.22 3.09 -4.47
N HIS A 130 -2.86 3.51 -3.39
CA HIS A 130 -3.77 2.65 -2.65
C HIS A 130 -5.03 2.36 -3.46
N PRO A 131 -5.45 1.08 -3.61
CA PRO A 131 -6.62 0.69 -4.41
C PRO A 131 -7.92 1.40 -3.99
N GLY A 132 -8.06 1.71 -2.69
CA GLY A 132 -9.16 2.47 -2.11
C GLY A 132 -8.89 3.95 -1.81
N GLY A 133 -7.73 4.49 -2.19
CA GLY A 133 -7.33 5.87 -1.83
C GLY A 133 -7.05 6.11 -0.35
N ASP A 134 -6.80 5.03 0.40
CA ASP A 134 -6.46 5.02 1.82
C ASP A 134 -4.98 5.38 2.01
N ASP A 135 -4.61 5.88 3.18
CA ASP A 135 -3.23 6.21 3.53
C ASP A 135 -2.50 5.09 4.27
N ARG A 136 -3.15 3.96 4.58
CA ARG A 136 -2.51 2.83 5.27
C ARG A 136 -1.24 2.36 4.57
N ASP A 137 -0.20 2.14 5.38
CA ASP A 137 0.98 1.43 4.92
C ASP A 137 0.65 -0.05 4.81
N VAL A 138 0.83 -0.59 3.61
CA VAL A 138 0.54 -2.00 3.29
C VAL A 138 1.77 -2.70 2.73
N ARG A 139 2.95 -2.09 2.85
CA ARG A 139 4.22 -2.68 2.38
C ARG A 139 4.60 -3.94 3.14
N HIS A 140 4.14 -4.10 4.38
CA HIS A 140 4.27 -5.34 5.15
C HIS A 140 3.55 -6.54 4.51
N LEU A 141 2.69 -6.29 3.51
CA LEU A 141 2.02 -7.32 2.72
C LEU A 141 2.72 -7.56 1.37
N HIS A 142 3.93 -7.02 1.17
CA HIS A 142 4.72 -7.31 -0.02
C HIS A 142 4.98 -8.82 -0.15
N PRO A 143 4.91 -9.41 -1.36
CA PRO A 143 5.09 -10.86 -1.55
C PRO A 143 6.36 -11.45 -0.91
N ASP A 144 7.45 -10.68 -0.89
CA ASP A 144 8.71 -11.09 -0.26
C ASP A 144 8.72 -11.03 1.28
N GLN A 145 7.70 -10.41 1.88
CA GLN A 145 7.60 -10.21 3.34
C GLN A 145 6.55 -11.11 3.99
N ILE A 146 5.62 -11.70 3.22
CA ILE A 146 4.62 -12.60 3.77
C ILE A 146 5.25 -13.93 4.21
N CYS A 147 4.81 -14.43 5.36
CA CYS A 147 5.26 -15.69 5.92
C CYS A 147 4.10 -16.68 6.00
N LEU A 148 4.40 -17.99 6.06
CA LEU A 148 3.39 -19.01 6.37
C LEU A 148 2.67 -18.67 7.69
N GLY A 149 1.34 -18.71 7.67
CA GLY A 149 0.46 -18.28 8.75
C GLY A 149 0.21 -16.76 8.82
N GLY A 150 0.89 -15.97 7.98
CA GLY A 150 0.76 -14.51 7.92
C GLY A 150 -0.29 -14.04 6.90
N PRO A 151 -0.77 -12.79 7.04
CA PRO A 151 -1.67 -12.21 6.06
C PRO A 151 -0.97 -11.84 4.76
N GLY A 152 -1.73 -11.81 3.66
CA GLY A 152 -1.24 -11.35 2.37
C GLY A 152 -2.39 -11.03 1.41
N VAL A 153 -2.03 -10.47 0.26
CA VAL A 153 -2.93 -10.30 -0.87
C VAL A 153 -2.50 -11.26 -1.97
N PHE A 154 -3.47 -11.90 -2.61
CA PHE A 154 -3.21 -12.86 -3.68
C PHE A 154 -4.14 -12.66 -4.87
N ALA A 155 -3.70 -13.13 -6.03
CA ALA A 155 -4.45 -13.09 -7.29
C ALA A 155 -4.06 -14.27 -8.19
N GLU A 156 -4.91 -14.57 -9.18
CA GLU A 156 -4.57 -15.57 -10.20
C GLU A 156 -3.36 -15.07 -11.02
N ASP A 157 -2.46 -15.97 -11.40
CA ASP A 157 -1.23 -15.63 -12.14
C ASP A 157 -1.49 -14.95 -13.50
N TRP A 158 -2.64 -15.20 -14.10
CA TRP A 158 -3.10 -14.56 -15.33
C TRP A 158 -3.91 -13.28 -15.11
N ALA A 159 -4.11 -12.84 -13.87
CA ALA A 159 -4.96 -11.68 -13.55
C ALA A 159 -4.39 -10.33 -14.02
N TRP A 160 -3.13 -10.30 -14.47
CA TRP A 160 -2.49 -9.09 -14.99
C TRP A 160 -3.14 -8.64 -16.30
N THR A 161 -3.76 -7.46 -16.27
CA THR A 161 -4.39 -6.84 -17.43
C THR A 161 -3.93 -5.40 -17.58
N PRO A 162 -3.73 -4.91 -18.82
CA PRO A 162 -3.44 -3.50 -19.02
C PRO A 162 -4.65 -2.65 -18.64
N ASN A 163 -4.43 -1.60 -17.85
CA ASN A 163 -5.45 -0.58 -17.57
C ASN A 163 -5.62 0.40 -18.75
N ALA A 164 -6.43 1.46 -18.57
CA ALA A 164 -6.69 2.46 -19.61
C ALA A 164 -5.41 3.17 -20.09
N GLU A 165 -4.40 3.25 -19.23
CA GLU A 165 -3.09 3.84 -19.49
C GLU A 165 -2.07 2.81 -20.03
N GLY A 166 -2.47 1.54 -20.21
CA GLY A 166 -1.61 0.47 -20.70
C GLY A 166 -0.67 -0.13 -19.65
N ILE A 167 -0.80 0.25 -18.38
CA ILE A 167 -0.02 -0.29 -17.27
C ILE A 167 -0.62 -1.64 -16.85
N LEU A 168 0.22 -2.66 -16.69
CA LEU A 168 -0.22 -3.96 -16.17
C LEU A 168 -0.66 -3.83 -14.70
N ARG A 169 -1.90 -4.23 -14.45
CA ARG A 169 -2.59 -4.12 -13.16
C ARG A 169 -3.38 -5.38 -12.91
N ILE A 170 -3.61 -5.69 -11.65
CA ILE A 170 -4.52 -6.75 -11.23
C ILE A 170 -5.87 -6.09 -10.92
N PRO A 171 -6.95 -6.39 -11.67
CA PRO A 171 -8.24 -5.75 -11.41
C PRO A 171 -8.75 -6.00 -9.99
N VAL A 172 -8.47 -7.18 -9.43
CA VAL A 172 -8.94 -7.59 -8.10
C VAL A 172 -7.88 -8.44 -7.40
N GLY A 173 -7.38 -7.95 -6.26
CA GLY A 173 -6.66 -8.78 -5.30
C GLY A 173 -7.60 -9.33 -4.23
N PHE A 174 -7.21 -10.40 -3.57
CA PHE A 174 -7.98 -11.06 -2.51
C PHE A 174 -7.16 -11.09 -1.23
N ALA A 175 -7.74 -10.63 -0.12
CA ALA A 175 -7.09 -10.70 1.19
C ALA A 175 -7.23 -12.11 1.79
N GLY A 176 -6.14 -12.65 2.34
CA GLY A 176 -6.16 -13.96 2.98
C GLY A 176 -4.97 -14.19 3.91
N THR A 177 -4.90 -15.39 4.46
CA THR A 177 -3.75 -15.91 5.22
C THR A 177 -3.03 -16.94 4.37
N LEU A 178 -1.72 -16.76 4.16
CA LEU A 178 -0.91 -17.76 3.47
C LEU A 178 -0.80 -19.00 4.36
N VAL A 179 -1.33 -20.14 3.93
CA VAL A 179 -1.35 -21.37 4.75
C VAL A 179 -0.40 -22.44 4.24
N ASP A 180 -0.07 -22.44 2.94
CA ASP A 180 0.85 -23.40 2.34
C ASP A 180 1.37 -22.91 0.98
N ALA A 181 2.24 -23.69 0.34
CA ALA A 181 2.57 -23.59 -1.07
C ALA A 181 2.47 -24.96 -1.76
N TRP A 182 1.86 -25.01 -2.93
CA TRP A 182 1.68 -26.24 -3.70
C TRP A 182 2.19 -26.06 -5.14
N ASN A 183 3.16 -26.88 -5.56
CA ASN A 183 3.81 -26.78 -6.87
C ASN A 183 4.32 -25.36 -7.22
N GLY A 184 4.78 -24.61 -6.21
CA GLY A 184 5.25 -23.23 -6.38
C GLY A 184 4.16 -22.16 -6.35
N TRP A 185 2.89 -22.55 -6.28
CA TRP A 185 1.74 -21.64 -6.13
C TRP A 185 1.39 -21.45 -4.66
N ALA A 186 0.93 -20.26 -4.32
CA ALA A 186 0.52 -19.94 -2.97
C ALA A 186 -0.84 -20.58 -2.64
N VAL A 187 -1.02 -21.04 -1.42
CA VAL A 187 -2.30 -21.55 -0.91
C VAL A 187 -2.76 -20.62 0.19
N PHE A 188 -3.94 -20.02 0.01
CA PHE A 188 -4.50 -19.06 0.96
C PHE A 188 -5.76 -19.59 1.62
N ALA A 189 -5.92 -19.29 2.91
CA ALA A 189 -7.20 -19.37 3.59
C ALA A 189 -7.87 -17.99 3.57
N CYS A 190 -9.13 -17.92 3.14
CA CYS A 190 -9.87 -16.68 3.05
C CYS A 190 -11.27 -16.78 3.66
N THR A 191 -11.89 -15.64 3.97
CA THR A 191 -13.25 -15.60 4.52
C THR A 191 -14.28 -15.92 3.43
N ARG A 192 -15.52 -16.23 3.84
CA ARG A 192 -16.66 -16.40 2.93
C ARG A 192 -16.82 -15.23 1.96
N GLN A 193 -16.72 -13.99 2.45
CA GLN A 193 -16.84 -12.79 1.63
C GLN A 193 -15.79 -12.73 0.52
N VAL A 194 -14.55 -13.10 0.84
CA VAL A 194 -13.46 -13.15 -0.15
C VAL A 194 -13.68 -14.28 -1.14
N ALA A 195 -14.11 -15.45 -0.68
CA ALA A 195 -14.46 -16.57 -1.56
C ALA A 195 -15.60 -16.22 -2.54
N GLU A 196 -16.61 -15.47 -2.10
CA GLU A 196 -17.67 -14.93 -2.97
C GLU A 196 -17.13 -13.94 -4.00
N ALA A 197 -16.18 -13.08 -3.60
CA ALA A 197 -15.53 -12.18 -4.52
C ALA A 197 -14.68 -12.91 -5.58
N ILE A 198 -14.02 -14.01 -5.21
CA ILE A 198 -13.27 -14.87 -6.14
C ILE A 198 -14.22 -15.47 -7.18
N VAL A 199 -15.30 -16.11 -6.74
CA VAL A 199 -16.30 -16.72 -7.64
C VAL A 199 -16.91 -15.67 -8.58
N ALA A 200 -17.21 -14.48 -8.07
CA ALA A 200 -17.73 -13.37 -8.85
C ALA A 200 -16.72 -12.84 -9.88
N ASP A 201 -15.44 -12.67 -9.50
CA ASP A 201 -14.42 -12.18 -10.42
C ASP A 201 -14.09 -13.19 -11.52
N HIS A 202 -14.03 -14.47 -11.19
CA HIS A 202 -13.82 -15.53 -12.17
C HIS A 202 -14.98 -15.58 -13.19
N GLN A 203 -16.22 -15.40 -12.74
CA GLN A 203 -17.37 -15.26 -13.65
C GLN A 203 -17.23 -14.01 -14.54
N ALA A 204 -16.76 -12.89 -13.99
CA ALA A 204 -16.48 -11.69 -14.77
C ALA A 204 -15.35 -11.91 -15.80
N ALA A 205 -14.32 -12.69 -15.47
CA ALA A 205 -13.25 -13.08 -16.38
C ALA A 205 -13.78 -13.94 -17.54
N ARG A 206 -14.63 -14.93 -17.25
CA ARG A 206 -15.34 -15.72 -18.28
C ARG A 206 -16.15 -14.83 -19.21
N ASP A 207 -16.85 -13.83 -18.67
CA ASP A 207 -17.65 -12.90 -19.47
C ASP A 207 -16.78 -11.96 -20.31
N ARG A 208 -15.63 -11.49 -19.78
CA ARG A 208 -14.64 -10.73 -20.56
C ARG A 208 -14.09 -11.56 -21.72
N TYR A 209 -13.69 -12.81 -21.46
CA TYR A 209 -13.16 -13.70 -22.48
C TYR A 209 -14.21 -14.02 -23.55
N ARG A 210 -15.46 -14.27 -23.14
CA ARG A 210 -16.58 -14.45 -24.08
C ARG A 210 -16.77 -13.24 -25.00
N ARG A 211 -16.73 -12.02 -24.45
CA ARG A 211 -16.84 -10.78 -25.24
C ARG A 211 -15.68 -10.63 -26.21
N GLN A 212 -14.45 -10.96 -25.80
CA GLN A 212 -13.28 -10.93 -26.66
C GLN A 212 -13.45 -11.90 -27.85
N LEU A 213 -13.79 -13.16 -27.60
CA LEU A 213 -14.02 -14.15 -28.66
C LEU A 213 -15.13 -13.72 -29.62
N ALA A 214 -16.21 -13.11 -29.11
CA ALA A 214 -17.28 -12.59 -29.93
C ALA A 214 -16.82 -11.42 -30.83
N ALA A 215 -15.98 -10.52 -30.30
CA ALA A 215 -15.37 -9.44 -31.07
C ALA A 215 -14.43 -9.98 -32.17
N ASP A 216 -13.78 -11.11 -31.92
CA ASP A 216 -12.97 -11.85 -32.90
C ASP A 216 -13.81 -12.66 -33.91
N GLY A 217 -15.14 -12.52 -33.88
CA GLY A 217 -16.07 -13.16 -34.81
C GLY A 217 -16.42 -14.61 -34.49
N ILE A 218 -16.00 -15.13 -33.34
CA ILE A 218 -16.32 -16.48 -32.89
C ILE A 218 -17.72 -16.46 -32.27
N THR A 219 -18.60 -17.35 -32.72
CA THR A 219 -20.03 -17.33 -32.31
C THR A 219 -20.57 -18.75 -32.08
N GLY A 220 -21.78 -18.83 -31.53
CA GLY A 220 -22.52 -20.08 -31.33
C GLY A 220 -21.81 -21.06 -30.38
N GLU A 221 -21.96 -22.35 -30.65
CA GLU A 221 -21.40 -23.44 -29.84
C GLU A 221 -19.87 -23.38 -29.73
N ARG A 222 -19.19 -22.90 -30.78
CA ARG A 222 -17.73 -22.75 -30.76
C ARG A 222 -17.28 -21.75 -29.70
N LEU A 223 -17.97 -20.61 -29.58
CA LEU A 223 -17.68 -19.62 -28.56
C LEU A 223 -17.88 -20.20 -27.15
N GLN A 224 -18.99 -20.90 -26.92
CA GLN A 224 -19.26 -21.47 -25.60
C GLN A 224 -18.20 -22.50 -25.21
N ARG A 225 -17.87 -23.42 -26.13
CA ARG A 225 -16.85 -24.43 -25.92
C ARG A 225 -15.49 -23.82 -25.60
N MET A 226 -15.05 -22.82 -26.36
CA MET A 226 -13.76 -22.16 -26.10
C MET A 226 -13.70 -21.52 -24.71
N VAL A 227 -14.79 -20.92 -24.23
CA VAL A 227 -14.84 -20.36 -22.86
C VAL A 227 -14.78 -21.46 -21.81
N GLU A 228 -15.46 -22.60 -22.02
CA GLU A 228 -15.46 -23.72 -21.07
C GLU A 228 -14.16 -24.52 -21.06
N GLU A 229 -13.46 -24.60 -22.18
CA GLU A 229 -12.13 -25.22 -22.29
C GLU A 229 -11.02 -24.33 -21.73
N SER A 230 -11.22 -23.01 -21.68
CA SER A 230 -10.17 -22.06 -21.24
C SER A 230 -10.26 -21.66 -19.77
N LEU A 231 -11.47 -21.62 -19.22
CA LEU A 231 -11.72 -21.17 -17.84
C LEU A 231 -12.68 -22.15 -17.17
N ALA A 232 -12.45 -22.45 -15.90
CA ALA A 232 -13.31 -23.33 -15.11
C ALA A 232 -14.67 -22.67 -14.81
N ARG A 233 -15.66 -23.48 -14.39
CA ARG A 233 -16.94 -22.95 -13.88
C ARG A 233 -16.92 -22.97 -12.36
N LEU A 234 -17.05 -21.78 -11.77
CA LEU A 234 -17.08 -21.58 -10.33
C LEU A 234 -18.49 -21.23 -9.88
N ARG A 235 -18.95 -21.88 -8.81
CA ARG A 235 -20.23 -21.55 -8.18
C ARG A 235 -20.27 -22.02 -6.74
N PHE A 236 -21.18 -21.46 -5.96
CA PHE A 236 -21.56 -22.03 -4.67
C PHE A 236 -22.66 -23.08 -4.82
N ASP A 237 -22.53 -24.15 -4.04
CA ASP A 237 -23.53 -25.17 -3.76
C ASP A 237 -23.74 -25.21 -2.25
N GLY A 238 -24.62 -24.32 -1.76
CA GLY A 238 -24.69 -23.97 -0.34
C GLY A 238 -23.39 -23.31 0.13
N ASP A 239 -22.74 -23.93 1.12
CA ASP A 239 -21.46 -23.45 1.66
C ASP A 239 -20.26 -24.00 0.90
N VAL A 240 -20.43 -24.86 -0.11
CA VAL A 240 -19.32 -25.47 -0.85
C VAL A 240 -19.06 -24.70 -2.14
N ILE A 241 -17.81 -24.33 -2.40
CA ILE A 241 -17.40 -23.87 -3.74
C ILE A 241 -17.24 -25.11 -4.61
N VAL A 242 -17.91 -25.13 -5.75
CA VAL A 242 -17.74 -26.15 -6.79
C VAL A 242 -16.96 -25.52 -7.93
N ALA A 243 -15.74 -26.03 -8.13
CA ALA A 243 -14.88 -25.72 -9.26
C ALA A 243 -14.98 -26.85 -10.27
N ASP A 244 -15.72 -26.64 -11.35
CA ASP A 244 -15.86 -27.60 -12.44
C ASP A 244 -14.82 -27.28 -13.53
N GLU A 245 -13.76 -28.07 -13.55
CA GLU A 245 -12.62 -27.98 -14.47
C GLU A 245 -12.67 -29.10 -15.53
N THR A 246 -13.77 -29.83 -15.62
CA THR A 246 -13.87 -31.04 -16.46
C THR A 246 -13.53 -30.80 -17.93
N LEU A 247 -13.96 -29.66 -18.46
CA LEU A 247 -13.68 -29.25 -19.84
C LEU A 247 -12.31 -28.58 -20.00
N VAL A 248 -11.74 -28.01 -18.94
CA VAL A 248 -10.40 -27.40 -18.95
C VAL A 248 -9.32 -28.49 -19.03
N HIS A 249 -9.55 -29.61 -18.34
CA HIS A 249 -8.60 -30.72 -18.25
C HIS A 249 -8.94 -31.93 -19.13
N ASP A 250 -10.08 -31.91 -19.82
CA ASP A 250 -10.64 -33.10 -20.52
C ASP A 250 -10.70 -34.33 -19.58
N ASP A 251 -11.07 -34.08 -18.32
CA ASP A 251 -11.11 -35.07 -17.24
C ASP A 251 -12.48 -34.99 -16.54
N PRO A 252 -13.34 -36.02 -16.67
CA PRO A 252 -14.67 -36.01 -16.05
C PRO A 252 -14.65 -36.00 -14.52
N GLU A 253 -13.51 -36.34 -13.90
CA GLU A 253 -13.34 -36.32 -12.44
C GLU A 253 -12.73 -35.00 -11.92
N ALA A 254 -12.39 -34.06 -12.82
CA ALA A 254 -11.85 -32.75 -12.46
C ALA A 254 -12.93 -31.77 -11.94
N VAL A 255 -13.62 -32.19 -10.87
CA VAL A 255 -14.53 -31.34 -10.10
C VAL A 255 -14.01 -31.24 -8.67
N GLU A 256 -13.53 -30.07 -8.30
CA GLU A 256 -13.08 -29.78 -6.95
C GLU A 256 -14.22 -29.18 -6.12
N ARG A 257 -14.29 -29.61 -4.84
CA ARG A 257 -15.28 -29.15 -3.87
C ARG A 257 -14.57 -28.60 -2.64
N ILE A 258 -14.65 -27.29 -2.45
CA ILE A 258 -13.99 -26.59 -1.36
C ILE A 258 -15.04 -26.25 -0.31
N SER A 259 -15.01 -26.97 0.81
CA SER A 259 -15.85 -26.69 1.98
C SER A 259 -15.12 -25.74 2.94
N PRO A 260 -15.84 -24.90 3.70
CA PRO A 260 -15.21 -24.12 4.75
C PRO A 260 -14.67 -25.03 5.85
N ASP A 261 -13.59 -24.58 6.50
CA ASP A 261 -13.07 -25.20 7.71
C ASP A 261 -13.95 -24.91 8.95
N ALA A 262 -13.49 -25.34 10.13
CA ALA A 262 -14.21 -25.14 11.39
C ALA A 262 -14.39 -23.65 11.77
N ASP A 263 -13.55 -22.76 11.23
CA ASP A 263 -13.60 -21.32 11.44
C ASP A 263 -14.36 -20.59 10.31
N GLY A 264 -14.97 -21.34 9.38
CA GLY A 264 -15.72 -20.79 8.25
C GLY A 264 -14.84 -20.27 7.11
N ARG A 265 -13.55 -20.63 7.08
CA ARG A 265 -12.59 -20.17 6.07
C ARG A 265 -12.45 -21.16 4.93
N TYR A 266 -12.20 -20.65 3.74
CA TYR A 266 -12.03 -21.43 2.52
C TYR A 266 -10.54 -21.49 2.19
N THR A 267 -9.99 -22.70 2.12
CA THR A 267 -8.64 -22.91 1.59
C THR A 267 -8.71 -22.97 0.08
N VAL A 268 -8.25 -21.91 -0.57
CA VAL A 268 -8.13 -21.87 -2.03
C VAL A 268 -6.73 -22.36 -2.39
N MET A 269 -6.67 -23.57 -2.94
CA MET A 269 -5.47 -24.23 -3.44
C MET A 269 -5.50 -24.28 -4.97
N GLY A 270 -4.34 -24.35 -5.60
CA GLY A 270 -4.25 -24.46 -7.05
C GLY A 270 -4.48 -25.88 -7.57
N ARG A 271 -5.36 -26.01 -8.57
CA ARG A 271 -5.16 -26.82 -9.79
C ARG A 271 -5.14 -25.89 -11.01
N ALA A 272 -6.29 -25.48 -11.57
CA ALA A 272 -6.33 -24.41 -12.58
C ALA A 272 -6.28 -22.99 -11.97
N TRP A 273 -6.13 -22.91 -10.64
CA TRP A 273 -6.23 -21.69 -9.83
C TRP A 273 -4.85 -21.35 -9.28
N THR A 274 -3.94 -21.04 -10.20
CA THR A 274 -2.54 -20.75 -9.94
C THR A 274 -2.41 -19.40 -9.24
N TRP A 275 -2.55 -19.43 -7.91
CA TRP A 275 -2.50 -18.23 -7.06
C TRP A 275 -1.07 -17.78 -6.80
N THR A 276 -0.85 -16.48 -6.92
CA THR A 276 0.40 -15.81 -6.52
C THR A 276 0.13 -14.79 -5.43
N ALA A 277 1.09 -14.62 -4.53
CA ALA A 277 1.10 -13.45 -3.65
C ALA A 277 1.45 -12.21 -4.48
N VAL A 278 0.72 -11.13 -4.28
CA VAL A 278 0.86 -9.90 -5.05
C VAL A 278 0.93 -8.69 -4.14
N HIS A 279 1.62 -7.64 -4.58
CA HIS A 279 1.68 -6.41 -3.81
C HIS A 279 0.31 -5.71 -3.83
N PRO A 280 -0.22 -5.22 -2.70
CA PRO A 280 -1.50 -4.50 -2.69
C PRO A 280 -1.57 -3.32 -3.67
N TYR A 281 -0.46 -2.59 -3.85
CA TYR A 281 -0.34 -1.51 -4.84
C TYR A 281 -0.28 -1.96 -6.30
N ASP A 282 -0.38 -3.26 -6.60
CA ASP A 282 -0.56 -3.78 -7.95
C ASP A 282 -2.03 -4.02 -8.30
N CYS A 283 -2.92 -3.99 -7.29
CA CYS A 283 -4.34 -4.24 -7.43
C CYS A 283 -5.15 -2.95 -7.62
N ASP A 284 -6.18 -2.96 -8.47
CA ASP A 284 -7.12 -1.83 -8.61
C ASP A 284 -8.15 -1.79 -7.49
N ARG A 285 -8.52 -2.96 -6.96
CA ARG A 285 -9.28 -3.11 -5.71
C ARG A 285 -8.85 -4.38 -5.00
N ILE A 286 -9.10 -4.43 -3.69
CA ILE A 286 -8.89 -5.63 -2.88
C ILE A 286 -10.22 -6.05 -2.27
N ALA A 287 -10.55 -7.32 -2.39
CA ALA A 287 -11.69 -7.93 -1.73
C ALA A 287 -11.25 -8.50 -0.37
N GLY A 288 -11.99 -8.11 0.68
CA GLY A 288 -11.66 -8.43 2.07
C GLY A 288 -10.89 -7.30 2.75
N ASP A 289 -10.77 -7.42 4.08
CA ASP A 289 -10.11 -6.41 4.90
C ASP A 289 -8.60 -6.65 4.95
N LEU A 290 -7.84 -5.62 4.64
CA LEU A 290 -6.40 -5.63 4.84
C LEU A 290 -6.07 -5.47 6.32
N PRO A 291 -5.24 -6.35 6.90
CA PRO A 291 -4.82 -6.21 8.28
C PRO A 291 -3.86 -5.05 8.43
N ASP A 292 -3.98 -4.38 9.58
CA ASP A 292 -3.01 -3.37 10.00
C ASP A 292 -1.61 -3.97 10.14
N PRO A 293 -0.55 -3.16 9.99
CA PRO A 293 0.81 -3.63 10.23
C PRO A 293 0.93 -4.19 11.65
N PRO A 294 1.71 -5.26 11.84
CA PRO A 294 2.00 -5.76 13.18
C PRO A 294 2.62 -4.62 14.01
N PRO A 295 2.31 -4.54 15.33
CA PRO A 295 2.92 -3.53 16.18
C PRO A 295 4.44 -3.65 16.10
N ALA A 296 5.12 -2.50 15.96
CA ALA A 296 6.58 -2.46 15.90
C ALA A 296 7.16 -3.19 17.12
N GLN A 297 7.95 -4.23 16.87
CA GLN A 297 8.69 -4.91 17.94
C GLN A 297 9.67 -3.90 18.52
N THR A 298 9.46 -3.55 19.80
CA THR A 298 10.28 -2.59 20.55
C THR A 298 11.48 -3.26 21.16
#